data_AF-A0A3P7C6J0-F1
#
_entry.id   AF-A0A3P7C6J0-F1
#
_cell.length_a   1.000
_cell.length_b   1.000
_cell.length_c   1.000
_cell.angle_alpha   90.00
_cell.angle_beta   90.00
_cell.angle_gamma   90.00
#
_symmetry.space_group_name_H-M   'P 1'
#
loop_
_entity.id
_entity.type
_entity.pdbx_description
1 polymer ?
#
loop_
_entity_poly.entity_id
_entity_poly.type
_entity_poly.pdbx_seq_one_letter_code
_entity_poly.pdbx_strand_id
1 'polypeptide(L)'
;MLAYLVPWTDASVGDQSYVYQQCISACLSTELWNCEDECKYCCTWWAVEAFHKDGLPVPQFYGKWPQVRIFGIQEPASALFSLLNLFAQWHTLNSFCEETSFRVGINAWFWSTVFHTYDTNFTERMDYLSAFGYVVALLFVLTMRILYKQSTLIKVVAASFVFTGFVSHAYRLLFTRFGYAENIQINAFVGKIEFLHLQSSCITIIFCS
;
A
#
# COMPACT_ATOMS: atom_id res chain seq x y z
N MET A 1 -7.65 32.14 2.89
CA MET A 1 -6.33 32.35 2.26
C MET A 1 -5.32 31.35 2.86
N LEU A 2 -5.55 30.06 2.63
CA LEU A 2 -4.64 28.95 2.97
C LEU A 2 -4.73 27.91 1.84
N ALA A 3 -4.47 28.36 0.62
CA ALA A 3 -3.81 27.53 -0.38
C ALA A 3 -2.31 27.51 0.01
N TYR A 4 -1.56 26.48 -0.39
CA TYR A 4 -0.21 26.11 0.12
C TYR A 4 -0.32 25.39 1.48
N LEU A 5 -0.24 24.07 1.59
CA LEU A 5 0.87 23.21 1.18
C LEU A 5 0.36 21.80 0.83
N VAL A 6 -0.15 21.61 -0.38
CA VAL A 6 0.00 20.28 -1.02
C VAL A 6 1.31 20.41 -1.76
N PRO A 7 2.42 19.79 -1.31
CA PRO A 7 3.57 19.67 -2.17
C PRO A 7 3.04 19.00 -3.43
N TRP A 8 3.23 19.63 -4.58
CA TRP A 8 3.24 18.90 -5.84
C TRP A 8 4.10 17.67 -5.56
N THR A 9 3.57 16.47 -5.78
CA THR A 9 4.42 15.28 -5.80
C THR A 9 5.47 15.60 -6.84
N ASP A 10 6.69 15.94 -6.42
CA ASP A 10 7.76 16.29 -7.33
C ASP A 10 7.82 15.15 -8.34
N ALA A 11 7.57 15.48 -9.60
CA ALA A 11 7.59 14.51 -10.67
C ALA A 11 8.93 13.76 -10.55
N SER A 12 8.89 12.42 -10.57
CA SER A 12 10.10 11.63 -10.35
C SER A 12 11.16 11.97 -11.41
N VAL A 13 12.42 11.67 -11.14
CA VAL A 13 13.53 12.01 -12.06
C VAL A 13 13.26 11.51 -13.48
N GLY A 14 12.63 10.34 -13.64
CA GLY A 14 12.21 9.80 -14.93
C GLY A 14 11.10 10.62 -15.58
N ASP A 15 10.11 11.05 -14.80
CA ASP A 15 9.01 11.89 -15.28
C ASP A 15 9.53 13.25 -15.79
N GLN A 16 10.60 13.79 -15.21
CA GLN A 16 11.20 15.04 -15.66
C GLN A 16 12.14 14.89 -16.86
N SER A 17 12.45 13.66 -17.27
CA SER A 17 13.40 13.44 -18.36
C SER A 17 12.86 13.93 -19.70
N TYR A 18 13.73 14.59 -20.48
CA TYR A 18 13.36 15.14 -21.78
C TYR A 18 12.80 14.07 -22.73
N VAL A 19 13.44 12.89 -22.78
CA VAL A 19 13.05 11.76 -23.63
C VAL A 19 11.63 11.29 -23.28
N TYR A 20 11.31 11.19 -21.99
CA TYR A 20 10.00 10.77 -21.54
C TYR A 20 8.91 11.80 -21.86
N GLN A 21 9.16 13.08 -21.54
CA GLN A 21 8.21 14.18 -21.81
C GLN A 21 7.92 14.36 -23.30
N GLN A 22 8.94 14.18 -24.14
CA GLN A 22 8.78 14.23 -25.59
C GLN A 22 7.88 13.10 -26.10
N CYS A 23 8.07 11.88 -25.61
CA CYS A 23 7.22 10.75 -25.98
C CYS A 23 5.76 10.95 -25.53
N ILE A 24 5.56 11.36 -24.27
CA ILE A 24 4.21 11.55 -23.70
C ILE A 24 3.42 12.62 -24.45
N SER A 25 4.04 13.77 -24.73
CA SER A 25 3.39 14.85 -25.48
C SER A 25 3.01 14.44 -26.90
N ALA A 26 3.85 13.67 -27.59
CA ALA A 26 3.57 13.13 -28.92
C ALA A 26 2.45 12.08 -28.90
N CYS A 27 2.48 11.19 -27.92
CA CYS A 27 1.55 10.08 -27.81
C CYS A 27 0.15 10.53 -27.35
N LEU A 28 0.05 11.52 -26.45
CA LEU A 28 -1.25 12.09 -26.05
C LEU A 28 -1.85 13.04 -27.11
N SER A 29 -1.02 13.61 -27.99
CA SER A 29 -1.50 14.46 -29.10
C SER A 29 -1.96 13.67 -30.32
N THR A 30 -1.66 12.37 -30.38
CA THR A 30 -2.16 11.49 -31.43
C THR A 30 -3.49 10.89 -31.00
N GLU A 31 -4.57 11.23 -31.70
CA GLU A 31 -5.92 10.62 -31.51
C GLU A 31 -5.93 9.10 -31.77
N LEU A 32 -4.82 8.50 -32.22
CA LEU A 32 -4.67 7.06 -32.39
C LEU A 32 -4.60 6.28 -31.07
N TRP A 33 -4.09 6.88 -30.00
CA TRP A 33 -3.95 6.21 -28.70
C TRP A 33 -5.08 6.62 -27.78
N ASN A 34 -6.10 5.77 -27.71
CA ASN A 34 -7.30 6.01 -26.89
C ASN A 34 -7.08 5.84 -25.37
N CYS A 35 -5.86 5.46 -24.92
CA CYS A 35 -5.58 5.14 -23.52
C CYS A 35 -4.29 5.81 -23.03
N GLU A 36 -4.44 6.68 -22.02
CA GLU A 36 -3.33 7.37 -21.35
C GLU A 36 -2.35 6.40 -20.68
N ASP A 37 -2.83 5.28 -20.12
CA ASP A 37 -1.98 4.33 -19.38
C ASP A 37 -1.08 3.51 -20.30
N GLU A 38 -1.54 3.19 -21.52
CA GLU A 38 -0.70 2.58 -22.55
C GLU A 38 0.39 3.54 -23.02
N CYS A 39 0.03 4.82 -23.15
CA CYS A 39 0.95 5.87 -23.51
C CYS A 39 2.09 6.01 -22.48
N LYS A 40 1.73 6.10 -21.19
CA LYS A 40 2.67 6.12 -20.07
C LYS A 40 3.60 4.90 -20.09
N TYR A 41 3.04 3.71 -20.22
CA TYR A 41 3.80 2.47 -20.23
C TYR A 41 4.83 2.42 -21.38
N CYS A 42 4.39 2.66 -22.61
CA CYS A 42 5.27 2.65 -23.78
C CYS A 42 6.37 3.71 -23.68
N CYS A 43 6.03 4.92 -23.23
CA CYS A 43 7.00 6.00 -23.07
C CYS A 43 8.00 5.74 -21.94
N THR A 44 7.59 5.08 -20.85
CA THR A 44 8.53 4.63 -19.81
C THR A 44 9.55 3.67 -20.40
N TRP A 45 9.12 2.66 -21.15
CA TRP A 45 10.02 1.69 -21.77
C TRP A 45 10.92 2.29 -22.85
N TRP A 46 10.41 3.26 -23.63
CA TRP A 46 11.22 4.05 -24.55
C TRP A 46 12.33 4.80 -23.81
N ALA A 47 11.97 5.50 -22.73
CA ALA A 47 12.95 6.24 -21.94
C ALA A 47 14.00 5.30 -21.34
N VAL A 48 13.59 4.16 -20.78
CA VAL A 48 14.49 3.12 -20.25
C VAL A 48 15.52 2.68 -21.30
N GLU A 49 15.09 2.41 -22.54
CA GLU A 49 16.00 2.04 -23.62
C GLU A 49 17.01 3.15 -23.95
N ALA A 50 16.57 4.41 -23.95
CA ALA A 50 17.46 5.56 -24.14
C ALA A 50 18.49 5.68 -23.01
N PHE A 51 18.07 5.56 -21.74
CA PHE A 51 18.98 5.56 -20.59
C PHE A 51 20.02 4.43 -20.68
N HIS A 52 19.59 3.22 -21.04
CA HIS A 52 20.50 2.08 -21.24
C HIS A 52 21.51 2.32 -22.36
N LYS A 53 21.06 2.90 -23.50
CA LYS A 53 21.93 3.20 -24.63
C LYS A 53 23.03 4.21 -24.27
N ASP A 54 22.71 5.17 -23.42
CA ASP A 54 23.64 6.19 -22.95
C ASP A 54 24.48 5.73 -21.74
N GLY A 55 24.30 4.49 -21.27
CA GLY A 55 24.99 3.95 -20.10
C GLY A 55 24.61 4.62 -18.77
N LEU A 56 23.44 5.26 -18.73
CA LEU A 56 22.93 5.98 -17.58
C LEU A 56 22.07 5.06 -16.69
N PRO A 57 22.04 5.29 -15.36
CA PRO A 57 21.13 4.56 -14.49
C PRO A 57 19.68 4.92 -14.81
N VAL A 58 18.83 3.91 -14.88
CA VAL A 58 17.39 4.09 -15.10
C VAL A 58 16.78 4.77 -13.87
N PRO A 59 16.06 5.89 -14.01
CA PRO A 59 15.35 6.52 -12.90
C PRO A 59 13.99 5.85 -12.64
N GLN A 60 13.36 6.21 -11.52
CA GLN A 60 11.95 5.90 -11.28
C GLN A 60 11.05 6.80 -12.14
N PHE A 61 9.87 6.27 -12.49
CA PHE A 61 8.79 6.96 -13.20
C PHE A 61 7.52 6.85 -12.37
N TYR A 62 6.81 7.95 -12.14
CA TYR A 62 5.68 8.06 -11.22
C TYR A 62 5.96 7.45 -9.83
N GLY A 63 7.21 7.53 -9.35
CA GLY A 63 7.63 6.95 -8.07
C GLY A 63 7.72 5.41 -8.03
N LYS A 64 7.59 4.74 -9.19
CA LYS A 64 7.75 3.28 -9.34
C LYS A 64 8.96 2.97 -10.23
N TRP A 65 9.54 1.79 -10.03
CA TRP A 65 10.50 1.22 -10.97
C TRP A 65 9.78 0.67 -12.20
N PRO A 66 10.30 0.82 -13.43
CA PRO A 66 9.68 0.26 -14.63
C PRO A 66 9.40 -1.24 -14.49
N GLN A 67 8.13 -1.63 -14.63
CA GLN A 67 7.68 -3.02 -14.53
C GLN A 67 7.33 -3.56 -15.92
N VAL A 68 7.74 -4.79 -16.21
CA VAL A 68 7.36 -5.48 -17.46
C VAL A 68 5.99 -6.11 -17.25
N ARG A 69 5.04 -5.83 -18.13
CA ARG A 69 3.73 -6.47 -18.12
C ARG A 69 3.82 -7.88 -18.70
N ILE A 70 3.22 -8.86 -18.02
CA ILE A 70 3.22 -10.27 -18.47
C ILE A 70 1.79 -10.80 -18.37
N PHE A 71 1.26 -11.38 -19.45
CA PHE A 71 -0.11 -11.91 -19.53
C PHE A 71 -1.21 -10.94 -19.04
N GLY A 72 -1.03 -9.63 -19.27
CA GLY A 72 -1.96 -8.60 -18.82
C GLY A 72 -1.83 -8.19 -17.34
N ILE A 73 -0.93 -8.82 -16.58
CA ILE A 73 -0.59 -8.45 -15.21
C ILE A 73 0.36 -7.25 -15.25
N GLN A 74 -0.02 -6.18 -14.56
CA GLN A 74 0.75 -4.94 -14.58
C GLN A 74 2.05 -5.01 -13.79
N GLU A 75 2.03 -5.66 -12.61
CA GLU A 75 3.20 -5.87 -11.76
C GLU A 75 3.34 -7.37 -11.38
N PRO A 76 3.87 -8.23 -12.28
CA PRO A 76 3.84 -9.69 -12.11
C PRO A 76 4.51 -10.21 -10.85
N ALA A 77 5.67 -9.65 -10.49
CA ALA A 77 6.39 -10.06 -9.29
C ALA A 77 5.59 -9.71 -8.03
N SER A 78 5.13 -8.46 -7.91
CA SER A 78 4.32 -7.99 -6.77
C SER A 78 3.02 -8.80 -6.63
N ALA A 79 2.31 -9.04 -7.74
CA ALA A 79 1.08 -9.84 -7.74
C ALA A 79 1.32 -11.28 -7.25
N LEU A 80 2.42 -11.91 -7.69
CA LEU A 80 2.79 -13.26 -7.23
C LEU A 80 3.11 -13.28 -5.74
N PHE A 81 3.91 -12.33 -5.23
CA PHE A 81 4.23 -12.25 -3.81
C PHE A 81 2.99 -12.01 -2.95
N SER A 82 2.07 -11.15 -3.38
CA SER A 82 0.79 -10.94 -2.69
C SER A 82 -0.08 -12.19 -2.69
N LEU A 83 -0.14 -12.93 -3.80
CA LEU A 83 -0.88 -14.19 -3.89
C LEU A 83 -0.30 -15.27 -2.96
N LEU A 84 1.03 -15.37 -2.87
CA LEU A 84 1.69 -16.30 -1.95
C LEU A 84 1.40 -15.94 -0.48
N ASN A 85 1.38 -14.65 -0.14
CA ASN A 85 0.98 -14.20 1.20
C ASN A 85 -0.49 -14.49 1.49
N LEU A 86 -1.39 -14.30 0.52
CA LEU A 86 -2.79 -14.71 0.66
C LEU A 86 -2.91 -16.20 0.98
N PHE A 87 -2.16 -17.04 0.26
CA PHE A 87 -2.15 -18.48 0.50
C PHE A 87 -1.62 -18.82 1.90
N ALA A 88 -0.55 -18.17 2.34
CA ALA A 88 -0.01 -18.36 3.69
C ALA A 88 -1.02 -17.99 4.79
N GLN A 89 -1.75 -16.89 4.63
CA GLN A 89 -2.81 -16.49 5.57
C GLN A 89 -3.97 -17.49 5.59
N TRP A 90 -4.41 -17.95 4.41
CA TRP A 90 -5.45 -18.96 4.30
C TRP A 90 -5.04 -20.31 4.93
N HIS A 91 -3.83 -20.77 4.66
CA HIS A 91 -3.28 -21.98 5.27
C HIS A 91 -3.23 -21.86 6.81
N THR A 92 -2.80 -20.70 7.31
CA THR A 92 -2.71 -20.45 8.76
C THR A 92 -4.09 -20.40 9.41
N LEU A 93 -5.09 -19.76 8.77
CA LEU A 93 -6.48 -19.77 9.22
C LEU A 93 -7.05 -21.19 9.36
N ASN A 94 -6.71 -22.11 8.46
CA ASN A 94 -7.15 -23.50 8.53
C ASN A 94 -6.40 -24.32 9.60
N SER A 95 -5.26 -23.81 10.09
CA SER A 95 -4.39 -24.49 11.05
C SER A 95 -4.60 -24.03 12.50
N PHE A 96 -5.10 -22.81 12.72
CA PHE A 96 -5.24 -22.18 14.04
C PHE A 96 -6.67 -21.65 14.27
N CYS A 97 -7.10 -21.62 15.55
CA CYS A 97 -8.45 -21.15 15.92
C CYS A 97 -8.60 -19.62 16.00
N GLU A 98 -7.54 -18.84 15.80
CA GLU A 98 -7.69 -17.38 15.70
C GLU A 98 -8.26 -17.06 14.32
N GLU A 99 -9.52 -16.66 14.26
CA GLU A 99 -10.19 -16.52 12.96
C GLU A 99 -10.18 -15.08 12.42
N THR A 100 -10.27 -14.08 13.30
CA THR A 100 -10.58 -12.71 12.88
C THR A 100 -9.40 -12.02 12.17
N SER A 101 -8.20 -12.07 12.75
CA SER A 101 -7.00 -11.42 12.21
C SER A 101 -6.62 -11.99 10.84
N PHE A 102 -6.67 -13.31 10.70
CA PHE A 102 -6.33 -14.00 9.46
C PHE A 102 -7.35 -13.76 8.35
N ARG A 103 -8.66 -13.67 8.66
CA ARG A 103 -9.68 -13.29 7.67
C ARG A 103 -9.45 -11.87 7.13
N VAL A 104 -9.07 -10.92 8.00
CA VAL A 104 -8.71 -9.56 7.57
C VAL A 104 -7.42 -9.57 6.75
N GLY A 105 -6.44 -10.39 7.12
CA GLY A 105 -5.21 -10.60 6.36
C GLY A 105 -5.48 -11.15 4.95
N ILE A 106 -6.32 -12.18 4.81
CA ILE A 106 -6.73 -12.72 3.51
C ILE A 106 -7.36 -11.62 2.64
N ASN A 107 -8.25 -10.79 3.21
CA ASN A 107 -8.83 -9.66 2.49
C ASN A 107 -7.77 -8.65 2.03
N ALA A 108 -6.78 -8.33 2.88
CA ALA A 108 -5.69 -7.42 2.51
C ALA A 108 -4.86 -7.96 1.34
N TRP A 109 -4.38 -9.20 1.42
CA TRP A 109 -3.56 -9.77 0.35
C TRP A 109 -4.37 -10.05 -0.93
N PHE A 110 -5.67 -10.26 -0.82
CA PHE A 110 -6.57 -10.36 -1.97
C PHE A 110 -6.58 -9.05 -2.74
N TRP A 111 -6.87 -7.93 -2.06
CA TRP A 111 -6.90 -6.63 -2.71
C TRP A 111 -5.52 -6.19 -3.22
N SER A 112 -4.44 -6.52 -2.52
CA SER A 112 -3.08 -6.32 -3.02
C SER A 112 -2.80 -7.10 -4.30
N THR A 113 -3.21 -8.38 -4.37
CA THR A 113 -3.07 -9.20 -5.58
C THR A 113 -3.86 -8.60 -6.75
N VAL A 114 -5.09 -8.14 -6.50
CA VAL A 114 -5.94 -7.51 -7.51
C VAL A 114 -5.32 -6.20 -8.01
N PHE A 115 -4.83 -5.35 -7.10
CA PHE A 115 -4.19 -4.09 -7.43
C PHE A 115 -2.94 -4.28 -8.30
N HIS A 116 -2.02 -5.15 -7.91
CA HIS A 116 -0.80 -5.42 -8.71
C HIS A 116 -1.10 -6.15 -10.04
N THR A 117 -2.27 -6.76 -10.16
CA THR A 117 -2.75 -7.30 -11.44
C THR A 117 -3.31 -6.21 -12.34
N TYR A 118 -4.14 -5.33 -11.76
CA TYR A 118 -4.86 -4.30 -12.49
C TYR A 118 -4.96 -3.02 -11.64
N ASP A 119 -4.01 -2.11 -11.83
CA ASP A 119 -3.92 -0.81 -11.16
C ASP A 119 -4.99 0.12 -11.72
N THR A 120 -5.93 0.49 -10.85
CA THR A 120 -6.96 1.48 -11.06
C THR A 120 -7.14 2.26 -9.77
N ASN A 121 -7.69 3.48 -9.86
CA ASN A 121 -8.03 4.27 -8.68
C ASN A 121 -8.89 3.50 -7.65
N PHE A 122 -9.72 2.56 -8.09
CA PHE A 122 -10.54 1.76 -7.19
C PHE A 122 -9.72 0.65 -6.52
N THR A 123 -8.97 -0.14 -7.30
CA THR A 123 -8.16 -1.24 -6.77
C THR A 123 -7.05 -0.74 -5.85
N GLU A 124 -6.44 0.40 -6.16
CA GLU A 124 -5.48 1.09 -5.29
C GLU A 124 -6.11 1.44 -3.94
N ARG A 125 -7.27 2.09 -3.93
CA ARG A 125 -7.96 2.45 -2.68
C ARG A 125 -8.32 1.22 -1.85
N MET A 126 -8.78 0.16 -2.50
CA MET A 126 -9.16 -1.06 -1.80
C MET A 126 -7.95 -1.81 -1.22
N ASP A 127 -6.82 -1.81 -1.91
CA ASP A 127 -5.56 -2.35 -1.38
C ASP A 127 -5.14 -1.60 -0.12
N TYR A 128 -5.03 -0.27 -0.21
CA TYR A 128 -4.61 0.54 0.94
C TYR A 128 -5.57 0.48 2.13
N LEU A 129 -6.89 0.52 1.87
CA LEU A 129 -7.90 0.38 2.92
C LEU A 129 -7.76 -0.97 3.63
N SER A 130 -7.57 -2.04 2.85
CA SER A 130 -7.49 -3.40 3.39
C SER A 130 -6.16 -3.64 4.12
N ALA A 131 -5.05 -3.12 3.59
CA ALA A 131 -3.74 -3.16 4.24
C ALA A 131 -3.76 -2.41 5.58
N PHE A 132 -4.33 -1.20 5.61
CA PHE A 132 -4.50 -0.46 6.87
C PHE A 132 -5.44 -1.17 7.84
N GLY A 133 -6.55 -1.71 7.35
CA GLY A 133 -7.48 -2.51 8.16
C GLY A 133 -6.80 -3.71 8.80
N TYR A 134 -5.89 -4.39 8.09
CA TYR A 134 -5.12 -5.50 8.62
C TYR A 134 -4.15 -5.06 9.71
N VAL A 135 -3.36 -4.00 9.50
CA VAL A 135 -2.46 -3.45 10.53
C VAL A 135 -3.24 -3.02 11.79
N VAL A 136 -4.39 -2.37 11.62
CA VAL A 136 -5.23 -1.97 12.75
C VAL A 136 -5.84 -3.17 13.48
N ALA A 137 -6.23 -4.23 12.76
CA ALA A 137 -6.73 -5.46 13.38
C ALA A 137 -5.66 -6.12 14.26
N LEU A 138 -4.40 -6.18 13.80
CA LEU A 138 -3.28 -6.69 14.59
C LEU A 138 -3.01 -5.82 15.82
N LEU A 139 -2.99 -4.49 15.65
CA LEU A 139 -2.85 -3.55 16.77
C LEU A 139 -3.98 -3.71 17.80
N PHE A 140 -5.22 -3.91 17.34
CA PHE A 140 -6.37 -4.16 18.22
C PHE A 140 -6.17 -5.42 19.07
N VAL A 141 -5.82 -6.54 18.44
CA VAL A 141 -5.58 -7.82 19.15
C VAL A 141 -4.44 -7.68 20.15
N LEU A 142 -3.34 -7.04 19.77
CA LEU A 142 -2.20 -6.79 20.64
C LEU A 142 -2.58 -5.90 21.84
N THR A 143 -3.36 -4.85 21.60
CA THR A 143 -3.89 -3.98 22.65
C THR A 143 -4.78 -4.74 23.63
N MET A 144 -5.70 -5.57 23.12
CA MET A 144 -6.55 -6.41 23.98
C MET A 144 -5.76 -7.45 24.79
N ARG A 145 -4.67 -7.99 24.22
CA ARG A 145 -3.76 -8.90 24.91
C ARG A 145 -3.03 -8.21 26.06
N ILE A 146 -2.48 -7.01 25.85
CA ILE A 146 -1.80 -6.23 26.90
C ILE A 146 -2.78 -5.85 28.01
N LEU A 147 -3.98 -5.42 27.63
CA LEU A 147 -5.01 -4.97 28.56
C LEU A 147 -5.81 -6.14 29.18
N TYR A 148 -5.43 -7.41 28.97
CA TYR A 148 -6.22 -8.57 29.36
C TYR A 148 -6.63 -8.56 30.86
N LYS A 149 -5.74 -8.13 31.75
CA LYS A 149 -6.00 -8.03 33.21
C LYS A 149 -6.67 -6.72 33.65
N GLN A 150 -6.85 -5.75 32.74
CA GLN A 150 -7.44 -4.44 33.05
C GLN A 150 -8.97 -4.50 33.06
N SER A 151 -9.60 -3.47 33.62
CA SER A 151 -11.06 -3.35 33.70
C SER A 151 -11.71 -3.27 32.31
N THR A 152 -12.97 -3.71 32.20
CA THR A 152 -13.73 -3.65 30.95
C THR A 152 -13.82 -2.24 30.39
N LEU A 153 -13.92 -1.22 31.25
CA LEU A 153 -13.95 0.18 30.81
C LEU A 153 -12.68 0.57 30.06
N ILE A 154 -11.51 0.21 30.58
CA ILE A 154 -10.22 0.52 29.93
C ILE A 154 -10.13 -0.17 28.56
N LYS A 155 -10.55 -1.43 28.47
CA LYS A 155 -10.60 -2.18 27.20
C LYS A 155 -11.53 -1.51 26.18
N VAL A 156 -12.73 -1.11 26.59
CA VAL A 156 -13.72 -0.45 25.71
C VAL A 156 -13.23 0.91 25.24
N VAL A 157 -12.60 1.70 26.11
CA VAL A 157 -12.01 3.00 25.73
C VAL A 157 -10.88 2.81 24.73
N ALA A 158 -9.96 1.87 24.98
CA ALA A 158 -8.87 1.57 24.05
C ALA A 158 -9.39 1.04 22.70
N ALA A 159 -10.35 0.11 22.72
CA ALA A 159 -11.01 -0.42 21.52
C ALA A 159 -11.68 0.70 20.70
N SER A 160 -12.44 1.58 21.36
CA SER A 160 -13.12 2.71 20.73
C SER A 160 -12.12 3.68 20.08
N PHE A 161 -10.99 3.93 20.73
CA PHE A 161 -9.93 4.79 20.18
C PHE A 161 -9.34 4.20 18.89
N VAL A 162 -8.97 2.91 18.91
CA VAL A 162 -8.43 2.21 17.73
C VAL A 162 -9.46 2.20 16.59
N PHE A 163 -10.72 1.88 16.89
CA PHE A 163 -11.80 1.85 15.91
C PHE A 163 -12.08 3.24 15.29
N THR A 164 -12.07 4.29 16.10
CA THR A 164 -12.25 5.66 15.60
C THR A 164 -11.11 6.08 14.68
N GLY A 165 -9.87 5.71 15.02
CA GLY A 165 -8.70 5.90 14.15
C GLY A 165 -8.88 5.19 12.81
N PHE A 166 -9.39 3.96 12.82
CA PHE A 166 -9.69 3.21 11.60
C PHE A 166 -10.71 3.94 10.71
N VAL A 167 -11.88 4.25 11.27
CA VAL A 167 -12.98 4.91 10.53
C VAL A 167 -12.54 6.26 9.97
N SER A 168 -11.79 7.06 10.75
CA SER A 168 -11.30 8.36 10.30
C SER A 168 -10.35 8.25 9.10
N HIS A 169 -9.40 7.32 9.13
CA HIS A 169 -8.50 7.13 8.00
C HIS A 169 -9.20 6.48 6.80
N ALA A 170 -10.08 5.49 7.02
CA ALA A 170 -10.88 4.89 5.96
C ALA A 170 -11.76 5.93 5.24
N TYR A 171 -12.39 6.84 5.99
CA TYR A 171 -13.17 7.94 5.42
C TYR A 171 -12.30 8.84 4.53
N ARG A 172 -11.11 9.22 5.01
CA ARG A 172 -10.17 10.01 4.20
C ARG A 172 -9.78 9.27 2.92
N LEU A 173 -9.44 8.00 3.03
CA LEU A 173 -8.96 7.21 1.90
C LEU A 173 -10.01 7.03 0.80
N LEU A 174 -11.27 6.85 1.20
CA LEU A 174 -12.38 6.62 0.27
C LEU A 174 -12.96 7.91 -0.33
N PHE A 175 -13.01 8.99 0.44
CA PHE A 175 -13.80 10.19 0.09
C PHE A 175 -12.98 11.48 -0.09
N THR A 176 -11.70 11.49 0.25
CA THR A 176 -10.83 12.66 0.05
C THR A 176 -9.81 12.42 -1.07
N ARG A 177 -8.97 13.42 -1.37
CA ARG A 177 -7.91 13.25 -2.37
C ARG A 177 -6.91 12.19 -1.91
N PHE A 178 -6.64 11.23 -2.78
CA PHE A 178 -5.76 10.11 -2.46
C PHE A 178 -4.30 10.55 -2.54
N GLY A 179 -3.61 10.58 -1.40
CA GLY A 179 -2.18 10.86 -1.30
C GLY A 179 -1.39 9.59 -0.99
N TYR A 180 -0.78 8.99 -2.01
CA TYR A 180 0.02 7.75 -1.87
C TYR A 180 1.06 7.83 -0.74
N ALA A 181 1.87 8.91 -0.72
CA ALA A 181 2.93 9.10 0.26
C ALA A 181 2.41 9.22 1.69
N GLU A 182 1.29 9.93 1.88
CA GLU A 182 0.66 10.11 3.19
C GLU A 182 0.11 8.78 3.73
N ASN A 183 -0.52 7.97 2.87
CA ASN A 183 -1.05 6.67 3.27
C ASN A 183 0.06 5.69 3.69
N ILE A 184 1.18 5.66 2.96
CA ILE A 184 2.35 4.87 3.35
C ILE A 184 2.92 5.35 4.68
N GLN A 185 3.01 6.67 4.91
CA GLN A 185 3.49 7.22 6.19
C GLN A 185 2.58 6.84 7.37
N ILE A 186 1.26 6.89 7.18
CA ILE A 186 0.29 6.52 8.22
C ILE A 186 0.39 5.02 8.53
N ASN A 187 0.41 4.16 7.51
CA ASN A 187 0.60 2.71 7.69
C ASN A 187 1.91 2.40 8.41
N ALA A 188 3.02 3.01 8.02
CA ALA A 188 4.32 2.83 8.65
C ALA A 188 4.35 3.31 10.11
N PHE A 189 3.66 4.42 10.42
CA PHE A 189 3.54 4.92 11.78
C PHE A 189 2.77 3.95 12.69
N VAL A 190 1.64 3.43 12.24
CA VAL A 190 0.85 2.45 13.02
C VAL A 190 1.62 1.14 13.16
N GLY A 191 2.29 0.66 12.11
CA GLY A 191 3.16 -0.52 12.18
C GLY A 191 4.32 -0.35 13.17
N LYS A 192 4.88 0.86 13.28
CA LYS A 192 5.91 1.17 14.29
C LYS A 192 5.35 1.08 15.73
N ILE A 193 4.13 1.57 15.95
CA ILE A 193 3.45 1.45 17.25
C ILE A 193 3.24 -0.03 17.61
N GLU A 194 2.75 -0.83 16.65
CA GLU A 194 2.59 -2.28 16.82
C GLU A 194 3.91 -2.97 17.21
N PHE A 195 5.00 -2.67 16.50
CA PHE A 195 6.33 -3.21 16.78
C PHE A 195 6.81 -2.88 18.20
N LEU A 196 6.62 -1.63 18.66
CA LEU A 196 7.00 -1.22 20.02
C LEU A 196 6.16 -1.94 21.10
N HIS A 197 4.88 -2.16 20.85
CA HIS A 197 4.01 -2.93 21.73
C HIS A 197 4.40 -4.41 21.79
N LEU A 198 4.80 -5.00 20.66
CA LEU A 198 5.31 -6.37 20.59
C LEU A 198 6.58 -6.54 21.41
N GLN A 199 7.52 -5.59 21.31
CA GLN A 199 8.74 -5.58 22.13
C GLN A 199 8.42 -5.51 23.62
N SER A 200 7.53 -4.60 24.02
CA SER A 200 7.10 -4.43 25.41
C SER A 200 6.41 -5.69 25.97
N SER A 201 5.63 -6.36 25.12
CA SER A 201 4.93 -7.61 25.47
C SER A 201 5.88 -8.80 25.56
N CYS A 202 6.86 -8.93 24.65
CA CYS A 202 7.89 -9.96 24.72
C CYS A 202 8.76 -9.82 25.97
N ILE A 203 9.17 -8.59 26.31
CA ILE A 203 9.90 -8.30 27.56
C ILE A 203 9.05 -8.74 28.76
N THR A 204 7.75 -8.40 28.77
CA THR A 204 6.86 -8.79 29.87
C THR A 204 6.69 -10.31 29.99
N ILE A 205 6.67 -11.06 28.88
CA ILE A 205 6.58 -12.54 28.87
C ILE A 205 7.90 -13.19 29.30
N ILE A 206 9.04 -12.71 28.81
CA ILE A 206 10.37 -13.25 29.15
C ILE A 206 10.71 -13.01 30.63
N PHE A 207 10.32 -11.88 31.21
CA PHE A 207 10.54 -11.59 32.64
C PHE A 207 9.45 -12.14 33.58
N CYS A 208 8.38 -12.75 33.06
CA CYS A 208 7.33 -13.42 33.86
C CYS A 208 7.31 -14.95 33.70
N SER A 209 8.35 -15.55 33.09
CA SER A 209 8.53 -17.01 32.98
C SER A 209 9.46 -17.53 34.05
#